data_AF-A0A157ZM44-F1
#
_entry.id   AF-A0A157ZM44-F1
#
_cell.length_a   1.000
_cell.length_b   1.000
_cell.length_c   1.000
_cell.angle_alpha   90.00
_cell.angle_beta   90.00
_cell.angle_gamma   90.00
#
_symmetry.space_group_name_H-M   'P 1'
#
loop_
_entity.id
_entity.type
_entity.pdbx_description
1 polymer ?
#
loop_
_entity_poly.entity_id
_entity_poly.type
_entity_poly.pdbx_seq_one_letter_code
_entity_poly.pdbx_strand_id
1 'polypeptide(L)'
;MNTSHDDLDAWKRQRTLELAFELADSGRYEDFTDIAYALLFERGMATAQALIDDPEMRRVLNQRCGDAHEKLAPPPRETEIVEAVIETSNDHAEMPQAAAFERAPSFMRRALNMVWRSGNAGDLNSAAS
;
A
#
# COMPACT_ATOMS: atom_id res chain seq x y z
N MET A 1 29.70 -36.84 -1.11
CA MET A 1 28.41 -36.21 -1.47
C MET A 1 27.91 -35.50 -0.23
N ASN A 2 27.71 -34.18 -0.30
CA ASN A 2 27.52 -33.28 0.85
C ASN A 2 26.03 -33.06 1.14
N THR A 3 25.28 -34.15 1.27
CA THR A 3 23.81 -34.15 1.30
C THR A 3 23.22 -33.29 2.41
N SER A 4 23.86 -33.23 3.57
CA SER A 4 23.39 -32.42 4.70
C SER A 4 23.40 -30.91 4.43
N HIS A 5 24.31 -30.42 3.58
CA HIS A 5 24.33 -29.02 3.18
C HIS A 5 23.23 -28.73 2.15
N ASP A 6 23.06 -29.64 1.20
CA ASP A 6 22.01 -29.55 0.18
C ASP A 6 20.61 -29.58 0.81
N ASP A 7 20.41 -30.43 1.82
CA ASP A 7 19.15 -30.54 2.58
C ASP A 7 18.84 -29.25 3.35
N LEU A 8 19.86 -28.64 3.98
CA LEU A 8 19.70 -27.38 4.70
C LEU A 8 19.32 -26.23 3.75
N ASP A 9 19.96 -26.16 2.59
CA ASP A 9 19.67 -25.12 1.61
C ASP A 9 18.33 -25.35 0.92
N ALA A 10 17.93 -26.60 0.67
CA ALA A 10 16.59 -26.94 0.20
C ALA A 10 15.52 -26.50 1.22
N TRP A 11 15.76 -26.78 2.51
CA TRP A 11 14.86 -26.35 3.57
C TRP A 11 14.75 -24.82 3.65
N LYS A 12 15.87 -24.08 3.57
CA LYS A 12 15.85 -22.61 3.57
C LYS A 12 15.08 -22.03 2.38
N ARG A 13 15.27 -22.60 1.19
CA ARG A 13 14.53 -22.19 -0.02
C ARG A 13 13.04 -22.41 0.17
N GLN A 14 12.66 -23.61 0.64
CA GLN A 14 11.27 -23.94 0.91
C GLN A 14 10.66 -22.98 1.93
N ARG A 15 11.37 -22.70 3.03
CA ARG A 15 10.88 -21.77 4.06
C ARG A 15 10.72 -20.34 3.53
N THR A 16 11.59 -19.92 2.61
CA THR A 16 11.50 -18.60 1.98
C THR A 16 10.25 -18.50 1.08
N LEU A 17 9.93 -19.55 0.34
CA LEU A 17 8.74 -19.60 -0.52
C LEU A 17 7.45 -19.64 0.31
N GLU A 18 7.39 -20.48 1.34
CA GLU A 18 6.25 -20.50 2.27
C GLU A 18 5.96 -19.11 2.81
N LEU A 19 7.02 -18.40 3.18
CA LEU A 19 6.88 -17.08 3.74
C LEU A 19 6.45 -16.03 2.70
N ALA A 20 6.92 -16.14 1.45
CA ALA A 20 6.42 -15.29 0.38
C ALA A 20 4.90 -15.46 0.20
N PHE A 21 4.39 -16.70 0.29
CA PHE A 21 2.96 -16.97 0.25
C PHE A 21 2.22 -16.42 1.48
N GLU A 22 2.77 -16.59 2.69
CA GLU A 22 2.19 -16.00 3.91
C GLU A 22 2.07 -14.47 3.79
N LEU A 23 3.05 -13.80 3.18
CA LEU A 23 3.02 -12.36 2.93
C LEU A 23 1.95 -12.00 1.88
N ALA A 24 1.89 -12.71 0.76
CA ALA A 24 0.88 -12.47 -0.27
C ALA A 24 -0.56 -12.64 0.25
N ASP A 25 -0.79 -13.70 1.03
CA ASP A 25 -2.11 -14.02 1.57
C ASP A 25 -2.56 -13.06 2.68
N SER A 26 -1.65 -12.22 3.21
CA SER A 26 -1.96 -11.29 4.30
C SER A 26 -2.79 -10.08 3.87
N GLY A 27 -2.85 -9.78 2.57
CA GLY A 27 -3.51 -8.59 2.02
C GLY A 27 -2.86 -7.27 2.41
N ARG A 28 -1.63 -7.30 2.97
CA ARG A 28 -0.86 -6.11 3.34
C ARG A 28 0.07 -5.59 2.23
N TYR A 29 0.31 -6.41 1.22
CA TYR A 29 1.28 -6.17 0.17
C TYR A 29 0.53 -6.08 -1.16
N GLU A 30 0.91 -5.15 -2.04
CA GLU A 30 0.19 -4.93 -3.30
C GLU A 30 0.61 -5.95 -4.36
N ASP A 31 1.92 -6.23 -4.45
CA ASP A 31 2.48 -7.12 -5.47
C ASP A 31 3.75 -7.86 -5.01
N PHE A 32 4.33 -8.64 -5.91
CA PHE A 32 5.56 -9.39 -5.65
C PHE A 32 6.75 -8.50 -5.29
N THR A 33 6.79 -7.26 -5.76
CA THR A 33 7.89 -6.31 -5.50
C THR A 33 7.91 -5.93 -4.02
N ASP A 34 6.74 -5.65 -3.45
CA ASP A 34 6.60 -5.35 -2.03
C ASP A 34 6.96 -6.57 -1.17
N ILE A 35 6.56 -7.77 -1.59
CA ILE A 35 6.94 -9.02 -0.93
C ILE A 35 8.46 -9.21 -0.99
N ALA A 36 9.07 -9.00 -2.15
CA ALA A 36 10.52 -9.12 -2.33
C ALA A 36 11.28 -8.15 -1.44
N TYR A 37 10.79 -6.91 -1.34
CA TYR A 37 11.32 -5.91 -0.43
C TYR A 37 11.24 -6.37 1.04
N ALA A 38 10.07 -6.84 1.48
CA ALA A 38 9.87 -7.30 2.85
C ALA A 38 10.79 -8.50 3.19
N LEU A 39 10.92 -9.46 2.27
CA LEU A 39 11.81 -10.60 2.47
C LEU A 39 13.27 -10.17 2.57
N LEU A 40 13.71 -9.26 1.69
CA LEU A 40 15.11 -8.83 1.63
C LEU A 40 15.50 -7.93 2.81
N PHE A 41 14.71 -6.89 3.08
CA PHE A 41 15.09 -5.82 4.02
C PHE A 41 14.50 -6.00 5.42
N GLU A 42 13.24 -6.41 5.53
CA GLU A 42 12.62 -6.60 6.86
C GLU A 42 13.04 -7.93 7.49
N ARG A 43 13.33 -8.94 6.66
CA ARG A 43 13.60 -10.31 7.12
C ARG A 43 15.01 -10.82 6.81
N GLY A 44 15.83 -10.04 6.11
CA GLY A 44 17.23 -10.37 5.84
C GLY A 44 17.45 -11.59 4.93
N MET A 45 16.45 -11.98 4.14
CA MET A 45 16.51 -13.14 3.27
C MET A 45 17.15 -12.78 1.92
N ALA A 46 18.49 -12.71 1.90
CA ALA A 46 19.25 -12.28 0.73
C ALA A 46 19.00 -13.13 -0.54
N THR A 47 18.64 -14.41 -0.38
CA THR A 47 18.34 -15.31 -1.51
C THR A 47 16.89 -15.25 -1.98
N ALA A 48 16.02 -14.49 -1.29
CA ALA A 48 14.60 -14.46 -1.59
C ALA A 48 14.30 -13.96 -3.01
N GLN A 49 14.95 -12.86 -3.41
CA GLN A 49 14.75 -12.28 -4.75
C GLN A 49 14.94 -13.34 -5.83
N ALA A 50 16.08 -14.06 -5.82
CA ALA A 50 16.40 -15.06 -6.83
C ALA A 50 15.39 -16.23 -6.87
N LEU A 51 14.71 -16.52 -5.77
CA LEU A 51 13.72 -17.60 -5.69
C LEU A 51 12.35 -17.17 -6.20
N ILE A 52 11.98 -15.90 -6.01
CA ILE A 52 10.66 -15.38 -6.40
C ILE A 52 10.69 -14.55 -7.69
N ASP A 53 11.87 -14.38 -8.29
CA ASP A 53 12.04 -13.64 -9.55
C ASP A 53 11.45 -14.35 -10.76
N ASP A 54 11.20 -15.65 -10.64
CA ASP A 54 10.63 -16.46 -11.71
C ASP A 54 9.27 -15.90 -12.16
N PRO A 55 9.03 -15.73 -13.48
CA PRO A 55 7.82 -15.09 -13.98
C PRO A 55 6.53 -15.83 -13.60
N GLU A 56 6.55 -17.15 -13.43
CA GLU A 56 5.39 -17.91 -12.95
C GLU A 56 5.14 -17.61 -11.48
N MET A 57 6.20 -17.64 -10.66
CA MET A 57 6.10 -17.30 -9.23
C MET A 57 5.58 -15.88 -9.01
N ARG A 58 6.06 -14.90 -9.78
CA ARG A 58 5.56 -13.51 -9.72
C ARG A 58 4.06 -13.43 -10.01
N ARG A 59 3.56 -14.17 -11.00
CA ARG A 59 2.12 -14.22 -11.31
C ARG A 59 1.32 -14.80 -10.16
N VAL A 60 1.79 -15.91 -9.57
CA VAL A 60 1.14 -16.55 -8.43
C VAL A 60 1.06 -15.61 -7.22
N LEU A 61 2.16 -14.93 -6.91
CA LEU A 61 2.21 -13.98 -5.79
C LEU A 61 1.28 -12.79 -6.02
N ASN A 62 1.31 -12.19 -7.21
CA ASN A 62 0.43 -11.06 -7.54
C ASN A 62 -1.05 -11.46 -7.49
N GLN A 63 -1.39 -12.65 -7.99
CA GLN A 63 -2.76 -13.16 -7.90
C GLN A 63 -3.18 -13.31 -6.45
N ARG A 64 -2.34 -13.91 -5.60
CA ARG A 64 -2.63 -14.06 -4.17
C ARG A 64 -2.79 -12.74 -3.44
N CYS A 65 -1.96 -11.74 -3.75
CA CYS A 65 -2.13 -10.38 -3.23
C CYS A 65 -3.50 -9.83 -3.61
N GLY A 66 -3.87 -9.91 -4.90
CA GLY A 66 -5.18 -9.47 -5.40
C GLY A 66 -6.34 -10.18 -4.70
N ASP A 67 -6.29 -11.52 -4.63
CA ASP A 67 -7.30 -12.33 -3.96
C ASP A 67 -7.43 -11.97 -2.46
N ALA A 68 -6.32 -11.66 -1.79
CA ALA A 68 -6.31 -11.26 -0.39
C ALA A 68 -6.90 -9.85 -0.20
N HIS A 69 -6.57 -8.91 -1.09
CA HIS A 69 -7.17 -7.58 -1.12
C HIS A 69 -8.67 -7.61 -1.37
N GLU A 70 -9.13 -8.41 -2.33
CA GLU A 70 -10.56 -8.59 -2.61
C GLU A 70 -11.32 -9.17 -1.41
N LYS A 71 -10.71 -10.10 -0.66
CA LYS A 71 -11.31 -10.66 0.58
C LYS A 71 -11.43 -9.62 1.70
N LEU A 72 -10.51 -8.66 1.75
CA LEU A 72 -10.51 -7.58 2.74
C LEU A 72 -11.38 -6.39 2.31
N ALA A 73 -11.61 -6.23 1.01
CA ALA A 73 -12.44 -5.17 0.48
C ALA A 73 -13.87 -5.33 1.02
N PRO A 74 -14.46 -4.28 1.61
CA PRO A 74 -15.86 -4.33 2.00
C PRO A 74 -16.71 -4.57 0.74
N PRO A 75 -17.79 -5.35 0.83
CA PRO A 75 -18.67 -5.57 -0.32
C PRO A 75 -19.14 -4.21 -0.84
N PRO A 76 -19.30 -4.06 -2.17
CA PRO A 76 -19.86 -2.85 -2.74
C PRO A 76 -21.18 -2.60 -2.02
N ARG A 77 -21.26 -1.46 -1.32
CA ARG A 77 -22.54 -1.00 -0.79
C ARG A 77 -23.39 -0.78 -2.03
N GLU A 78 -24.30 -1.70 -2.28
CA GLU A 78 -25.40 -1.48 -3.20
C GLU A 78 -26.00 -0.15 -2.75
N THR A 79 -25.80 0.89 -3.56
CA THR A 79 -26.60 2.09 -3.46
C THR A 79 -28.01 1.61 -3.70
N GLU A 80 -28.73 1.32 -2.62
CA GLU A 80 -30.17 1.13 -2.65
C GLU A 80 -30.72 2.38 -3.34
N ILE A 81 -31.14 2.18 -4.57
CA ILE A 81 -31.90 3.13 -5.36
C ILE A 81 -33.31 3.11 -4.77
N VAL A 82 -33.45 3.53 -3.51
CA VAL A 82 -34.76 3.78 -2.92
C VAL A 82 -35.20 5.16 -3.40
N GLU A 83 -35.80 5.17 -4.58
CA GLU A 83 -37.14 5.73 -4.77
C GLU A 83 -37.48 6.92 -3.86
N ALA A 84 -36.85 8.07 -4.11
CA ALA A 84 -37.47 9.36 -3.80
C ALA A 84 -38.19 9.83 -5.06
N VAL A 85 -39.28 9.15 -5.40
CA VAL A 85 -40.43 9.78 -6.04
C VAL A 85 -40.85 10.92 -5.12
N ILE A 86 -40.37 12.12 -5.41
CA ILE A 86 -41.02 13.36 -5.00
C ILE A 86 -41.58 13.95 -6.29
N GLU A 87 -42.66 13.33 -6.78
CA GLU A 87 -43.69 14.07 -7.46
C GLU A 87 -44.29 15.06 -6.45
N THR A 88 -43.74 16.28 -6.40
CA THR A 88 -44.54 17.43 -6.03
C THR A 88 -44.24 18.56 -7.00
N SER A 89 -45.06 18.60 -8.04
CA SER A 89 -45.57 19.82 -8.64
C SER A 89 -45.60 20.98 -7.62
N ASN A 90 -44.83 22.04 -7.86
CA ASN A 90 -45.39 23.39 -7.97
C ASN A 90 -44.31 24.38 -8.42
N ASP A 91 -44.63 24.97 -9.56
CA ASP A 91 -44.01 26.14 -10.16
C ASP A 91 -44.34 27.36 -9.30
N HIS A 92 -43.34 27.93 -8.61
CA HIS A 92 -43.38 29.31 -8.17
C HIS A 92 -41.96 29.84 -7.94
N ALA A 93 -41.60 30.82 -8.76
CA ALA A 93 -40.36 31.57 -8.69
C ALA A 93 -40.17 32.26 -7.33
N GLU A 94 -38.99 32.10 -6.71
CA GLU A 94 -38.36 33.11 -5.86
C GLU A 94 -36.85 32.84 -5.66
N MET A 95 -36.09 33.93 -5.47
CA MET A 95 -34.66 34.14 -5.75
C MET A 95 -33.62 33.42 -4.85
N PRO A 96 -32.33 33.35 -5.25
CA PRO A 96 -31.28 32.67 -4.50
C PRO A 96 -30.75 33.50 -3.32
N GLN A 97 -30.67 32.92 -2.13
CA GLN A 97 -29.91 33.48 -1.00
C GLN A 97 -28.63 32.69 -0.75
N ALA A 98 -27.51 33.40 -0.92
CA ALA A 98 -26.17 32.96 -0.57
C ALA A 98 -25.93 33.13 0.94
N ALA A 99 -25.94 32.02 1.68
CA ALA A 99 -25.26 31.78 2.96
C ALA A 99 -25.75 30.40 3.44
N ALA A 100 -24.96 29.42 3.87
CA ALA A 100 -23.56 29.40 4.24
C ALA A 100 -23.03 27.99 3.94
N PHE A 101 -21.80 27.92 3.45
CA PHE A 101 -21.00 26.70 3.43
C PHE A 101 -20.79 26.24 4.89
N GLU A 102 -21.67 25.37 5.40
CA GLU A 102 -21.35 24.58 6.59
C GLU A 102 -20.37 23.47 6.18
N ARG A 103 -19.13 23.85 6.37
CA ARG A 103 -17.88 23.22 5.99
C ARG A 103 -17.48 22.17 7.03
N ALA A 104 -17.46 20.92 6.57
CA ALA A 104 -16.55 19.82 6.91
C ALA A 104 -16.54 19.24 8.36
N PRO A 105 -16.61 17.90 8.49
CA PRO A 105 -16.36 17.20 9.74
C PRO A 105 -14.88 17.28 10.17
N SER A 106 -14.69 17.36 11.49
CA SER A 106 -13.47 17.66 12.23
C SER A 106 -12.33 16.63 12.06
N PHE A 107 -11.27 17.00 11.34
CA PHE A 107 -9.97 16.30 11.38
C PHE A 107 -8.75 17.25 11.51
N MET A 108 -8.89 18.36 12.25
CA MET A 108 -7.75 19.18 12.66
C MET A 108 -7.51 19.11 14.17
N ARG A 109 -6.82 18.04 14.61
CA ARG A 109 -6.04 18.07 15.85
C ARG A 109 -4.90 17.05 15.84
N ARG A 110 -3.96 17.21 14.90
CA ARG A 110 -2.56 16.82 15.15
C ARG A 110 -1.61 17.69 14.33
N ALA A 111 -1.40 18.89 14.85
CA ALA A 111 -0.41 19.83 14.36
C ALA A 111 0.98 19.49 14.93
N LEU A 112 1.98 19.59 14.05
CA LEU A 112 3.33 20.15 14.28
C LEU A 112 4.37 19.33 15.06
N ASN A 113 5.27 18.70 14.30
CA ASN A 113 6.73 18.61 14.51
C ASN A 113 7.32 18.10 13.18
N MET A 114 8.41 18.56 12.58
CA MET A 114 9.36 19.65 12.79
C MET A 114 10.12 19.82 11.46
N VAL A 115 10.13 21.05 10.93
CA VAL A 115 11.20 21.70 10.17
C VAL A 115 11.90 20.91 9.04
N TRP A 116 11.47 21.20 7.81
CA TRP A 116 12.34 21.24 6.64
C TRP A 116 13.47 22.26 6.86
N ARG A 117 14.73 21.82 6.83
CA ARG A 117 15.89 22.69 6.63
C ARG A 117 16.52 22.36 5.28
N SER A 118 15.95 22.96 4.23
CA SER A 118 16.59 23.12 2.93
C SER A 118 17.49 24.36 3.02
N GLY A 119 18.76 24.23 2.65
CA GLY A 119 19.75 25.30 2.68
C GLY A 119 20.88 24.99 1.70
N ASN A 120 20.71 25.51 0.49
CA ASN A 120 21.66 25.57 -0.61
C ASN A 120 22.73 26.67 -0.40
N ALA A 121 23.77 26.67 -1.26
CA ALA A 121 24.93 27.58 -1.38
C ALA A 121 26.11 27.24 -0.45
N GLY A 122 27.31 26.88 -0.90
CA GLY A 122 27.97 27.24 -2.16
C GLY A 122 28.62 28.61 -1.99
N ASP A 123 29.85 28.67 -1.47
CA ASP A 123 30.83 29.64 -1.93
C ASP A 123 32.26 29.24 -1.54
N LEU A 124 33.18 29.63 -2.41
CA LEU A 124 34.61 29.37 -2.39
C LEU A 124 35.33 30.40 -1.50
N ASN A 125 36.61 30.12 -1.24
CA ASN A 125 37.72 31.07 -1.12
C ASN A 125 38.34 31.33 0.29
N SER A 126 39.67 31.23 0.28
CA SER A 126 40.67 31.99 1.05
C SER A 126 41.16 31.53 2.45
N ALA A 127 42.36 30.92 2.39
CA ALA A 127 43.62 31.38 3.00
C ALA A 127 43.96 31.16 4.50
N ALA A 128 45.13 30.54 4.66
CA ALA A 128 46.25 30.85 5.57
C ALA A 128 46.09 30.72 7.09
N SER A 129 46.83 29.77 7.68
CA SER A 129 48.02 30.02 8.52
C SER A 129 48.81 28.73 8.73
#